data_AF-A0AAJ2NNB5-F1
#
_entry.id   AF-A0AAJ2NNB5-F1
#
_cell.length_a   1.000
_cell.length_b   1.000
_cell.length_c   1.000
_cell.angle_alpha   90.00
_cell.angle_beta   90.00
_cell.angle_gamma   90.00
#
_symmetry.space_group_name_H-M   'P 1'
#
loop_
_entity.id
_entity.type
_entity.pdbx_description
1 polymer ?
#
loop_
_entity_poly.entity_id
_entity_poly.type
_entity_poly.pdbx_seq_one_letter_code
_entity_poly.pdbx_strand_id
1 'polypeptide(L)' 'MALLHSNIVKYNATGGLVVTTAGFNKNAVKYASDLNIRLISGQMLVEMWLQEEEFEVEYIKNIEAF' A
#
# COMPACT_ATOMS: atom_id res chain seq x y z
N MET A 1 -2.18 15.48 -1.18
CA MET A 1 -0.80 15.16 -0.74
C MET A 1 -0.13 16.24 0.11
N ALA A 2 -0.36 17.53 -0.16
CA ALA A 2 0.27 18.62 0.62
C ALA A 2 0.08 18.51 2.15
N LEU A 3 -1.13 18.14 2.61
CA LEU A 3 -1.39 17.94 4.04
C LEU A 3 -0.57 16.80 4.65
N LEU A 4 -0.47 15.66 3.95
CA LEU A 4 0.33 14.53 4.40
C LEU A 4 1.81 14.91 4.48
N HIS A 5 2.35 15.55 3.44
CA HIS A 5 3.73 16.01 3.43
C HIS A 5 4.02 16.98 4.58
N SER A 6 3.12 17.95 4.82
CA SER A 6 3.25 18.87 5.95
C SER A 6 3.30 18.13 7.29
N ASN A 7 2.49 17.08 7.47
CA ASN A 7 2.51 16.27 8.68
C ASN A 7 3.79 15.43 8.81
N ILE A 8 4.30 14.86 7.72
CA ILE A 8 5.57 14.11 7.73
C ILE A 8 6.70 15.00 8.27
N VAL A 9 6.81 16.22 7.74
CA VAL A 9 7.82 17.19 8.18
C VAL A 9 7.56 17.65 9.61
N LYS A 10 6.31 18.02 9.94
CA LYS A 10 5.94 18.56 11.25
C LYS A 10 6.23 17.58 12.39
N TYR A 11 5.99 16.29 12.18
CA TYR A 11 6.16 15.25 13.20
C TYR A 11 7.47 14.47 13.06
N ASN A 12 8.37 14.91 12.17
CA ASN A 12 9.64 14.23 11.87
C ASN A 12 9.43 12.72 11.59
N ALA A 13 8.39 12.39 10.82
CA ALA A 13 8.06 11.02 10.48
C ALA A 13 8.97 10.49 9.35
N THR A 14 9.26 9.18 9.37
CA THR A 14 10.13 8.54 8.37
C THR A 14 9.51 8.49 6.96
N GLY A 15 8.19 8.58 6.85
CA GLY A 15 7.46 8.54 5.59
C GLY A 15 5.95 8.67 5.79
N GLY A 16 5.19 8.45 4.71
CA GLY A 16 3.73 8.50 4.74
C GLY A 16 3.08 7.32 4.05
N LEU A 17 1.80 7.09 4.35
CA LEU A 17 0.97 6.11 3.67
C LEU A 17 -0.34 6.78 3.25
N VAL A 18 -0.73 6.57 1.99
CA VAL A 18 -2.09 6.90 1.52
C VAL A 18 -2.73 5.67 0.95
N VAL A 19 -3.90 5.36 1.49
CA VAL A 19 -4.78 4.29 1.03
C VAL A 19 -6.05 4.91 0.48
N THR A 20 -6.51 4.43 -0.66
CA THR A 20 -7.77 4.87 -1.28
C THR A 20 -8.40 3.71 -2.03
N THR A 21 -9.71 3.76 -2.23
CA THR A 21 -10.45 2.81 -3.08
C THR A 21 -10.36 3.16 -4.57
N ALA A 22 -9.84 4.33 -4.91
CA ALA A 22 -9.66 4.80 -6.28
C ALA A 22 -8.21 4.63 -6.80
N GLY A 23 -7.97 5.06 -8.03
CA GLY A 23 -6.62 5.20 -8.58
C GLY A 23 -5.95 6.52 -8.21
N PHE A 24 -4.64 6.60 -8.38
CA PHE A 24 -3.87 7.85 -8.28
C PHE A 24 -3.59 8.42 -9.67
N ASN A 25 -3.64 9.74 -9.81
CA ASN A 25 -3.17 10.39 -11.03
C ASN A 25 -1.64 10.44 -11.08
N LYS A 26 -1.09 10.71 -12.28
CA LYS A 26 0.37 10.74 -12.51
C LYS A 26 1.12 11.71 -11.60
N ASN A 27 0.51 12.85 -11.27
CA ASN A 27 1.12 13.85 -10.41
C ASN A 27 1.22 13.36 -8.96
N ALA A 28 0.21 12.65 -8.45
CA ALA A 28 0.23 12.09 -7.12
C ALA A 28 1.28 10.97 -6.99
N VAL A 29 1.41 10.12 -8.02
CA VAL A 29 2.45 9.08 -8.07
C VAL A 29 3.84 9.70 -8.07
N LYS A 30 4.10 10.68 -8.94
CA LYS A 30 5.38 11.40 -8.99
C LYS A 30 5.70 12.11 -7.68
N TYR A 31 4.71 12.75 -7.08
CA TYR A 31 4.91 13.45 -5.81
C TYR A 31 5.27 12.48 -4.66
N ALA A 32 4.71 11.28 -4.67
CA ALA A 32 4.95 10.28 -3.63
C ALA A 32 6.33 9.62 -3.73
N SER A 33 6.84 9.38 -4.95
CA SER A 33 8.19 8.81 -5.17
C SER A 33 9.29 9.69 -4.58
N ASP A 34 9.11 11.00 -4.64
CA ASP A 34 10.12 11.97 -4.21
C ASP A 34 10.15 12.16 -2.68
N LEU A 35 9.13 11.68 -1.96
CA LEU A 35 8.88 12.02 -0.54
C LEU A 35 8.75 10.80 0.39
N ASN A 36 9.18 9.61 -0.05
CA ASN A 36 9.04 8.37 0.72
C ASN A 36 7.59 8.12 1.20
N ILE A 37 6.63 8.38 0.32
CA ILE A 37 5.20 8.13 0.58
C ILE A 37 4.80 6.87 -0.16
N ARG A 38 4.29 5.89 0.57
CA ARG A 38 3.68 4.69 0.00
C ARG A 38 2.25 5.01 -0.44
N LEU A 39 1.91 4.58 -1.64
CA LEU A 39 0.57 4.67 -2.19
C LEU A 39 -0.01 3.26 -2.34
N ILE A 40 -1.23 3.06 -1.84
CA ILE A 40 -2.01 1.84 -2.03
C ILE A 40 -3.33 2.23 -2.69
N SER A 41 -3.52 1.82 -3.94
CA SER A 41 -4.75 2.05 -4.69
C SER A 41 -5.79 0.98 -4.38
N GLY A 42 -7.04 1.21 -4.82
CA GLY A 42 -8.10 0.22 -4.66
C GLY A 42 -7.77 -1.11 -5.35
N GLN A 43 -7.15 -1.05 -6.54
CA GLN A 43 -6.69 -2.24 -7.24
C GLN A 43 -5.63 -2.98 -6.43
N MET A 44 -4.64 -2.28 -5.88
CA MET A 44 -3.60 -2.89 -5.05
C MET A 44 -4.18 -3.51 -3.78
N LEU A 45 -5.22 -2.92 -3.18
CA LEU A 45 -5.90 -3.53 -2.03
C LEU A 45 -6.52 -4.88 -2.41
N VAL A 46 -7.17 -4.97 -3.56
CA VAL A 46 -7.74 -6.24 -4.04
C VAL A 46 -6.64 -7.25 -4.34
N GLU A 47 -5.55 -6.83 -4.99
CA GLU A 47 -4.40 -7.70 -5.27
C GLU A 47 -3.76 -8.23 -3.98
N MET A 48 -3.58 -7.38 -2.96
CA MET A 48 -3.06 -7.79 -1.65
C MET A 48 -3.99 -8.78 -0.95
N TRP A 49 -5.30 -8.55 -1.01
CA TRP A 49 -6.28 -9.45 -0.40
C TRP A 49 -6.29 -10.82 -1.09
N LEU A 50 -6.28 -10.86 -2.42
CA LEU A 50 -6.21 -12.12 -3.17
C LEU A 50 -4.91 -12.87 -2.91
N GLN A 51 -3.78 -12.15 -2.76
CA GLN A 51 -2.51 -12.78 -2.38
C GLN A 51 -2.58 -13.43 -1.00
N GLU A 52 -3.20 -12.79 -0.01
CA GLU A 52 -3.39 -13.39 1.31
C GLU A 52 -4.21 -14.69 1.23
N GLU A 53 -5.27 -14.72 0.42
CA GLU A 53 -6.07 -15.95 0.21
C GLU A 53 -5.27 -17.06 -0.48
N GLU A 54 -4.43 -16.72 -1.46
CA GLU A 54 -3.54 -17.69 -2.11
C GLU A 54 -2.52 -18.30 -1.13
N PHE A 55 -1.96 -17.49 -0.22
CA PHE A 55 -1.05 -17.96 0.82
C PHE A 55 -1.73 -18.91 1.82
N GLU A 56 -2.98 -18.63 2.22
CA GLU A 56 -3.73 -19.53 3.11
C GLU A 56 -4.00 -20.89 2.46
N VAL A 57 -4.37 -20.90 1.17
CA VAL A 57 -4.63 -22.14 0.42
C VAL A 57 -3.35 -22.98 0.28
N GLU A 58 -2.22 -22.36 -0.02
CA GLU A 58 -0.94 -23.07 -0.13
C GLU A 58 -0.50 -23.64 1.23
N TYR A 59 -0.68 -22.88 2.31
CA TYR A 59 -0.36 -23.33 3.67
C TYR A 59 -1.16 -24.57 4.07
N ILE A 60 -2.47 -24.59 3.81
CA ILE A 60 -3.34 -25.73 4.14
C ILE A 60 -2.93 -26.98 3.35
N LYS A 61 -2.65 -26.84 2.04
CA LYS A 61 -2.19 -27.96 1.20
C LYS A 61 -0.90 -28.60 1.74
N ASN A 62 0.00 -27.78 2.29
CA ASN A 62 1.26 -28.27 2.85
C ASN A 62 1.08 -29.00 4.19
N ILE A 63 -0.02 -28.77 4.92
CA ILE A 63 -0.33 -29.51 6.16
C ILE A 63 -1.00 -30.85 5.83
N GLU A 64 -1.93 -30.89 4.86
CA GLU A 64 -2.63 -32.12 4.46
C GLU A 64 -1.75 -33.12 3.70
N ALA A 65 -0.55 -32.71 3.27
CA ALA A 65 0.42 -33.55 2.57
C ALA A 65 1.27 -34.44 3.50
N PHE A 66 1.05 -34.43 4.82
CA PHE A 66 1.72 -35.27 5.82
C PHE A 66 0.79 -36.30 6.47
#